data_AF-A0A961G7F6-F1
#
_entry.id   AF-A0A961G7F6-F1
#
_cell.length_a   1.000
_cell.length_b   1.000
_cell.length_c   1.000
_cell.angle_alpha   90.00
_cell.angle_beta   90.00
_cell.angle_gamma   90.00
#
_symmetry.space_group_name_H-M   'P 1'
#
loop_
_entity.id
_entity.type
_entity.pdbx_description
1 polymer ?
#
loop_
_entity_poly.entity_id
_entity_poly.type
_entity_poly.pdbx_seq_one_letter_code
_entity_poly.pdbx_strand_id
1 'polypeptide(L)'
;IDGASIATAGPYTIIEYDGERPFFDAAGGGTDPGPLLDMEIILIDQVDPAGPEIVMAYDNVTPGVPGVVGVENANGTEGVTVAAGDTSAVISDGSVLCWDWVSPEFPAQVITYQVTVDEDAPHGTLTNSVTSVTDNPGDKATTTSVDADNTNLGHIGGPARDALDTVRGEISNLIDNRDPNEHWVDVGLLKTARTLLYRADRSRYWIDDDTLGRSGAVALLYMQLAASALEGVHSHASFDGDAELLAQSVAGIARGLAADAIDESSAHPYLITQAEKYLDKGDKDYDKGHFSQAVSDYRRAWSLANTSWGWGHRHW
;
A
#
# COMPACT_ATOMS: atom_id res chain seq x y z
N ILE A 1 9.95 52.38 -25.10
CA ILE A 1 10.59 51.25 -25.82
C ILE A 1 9.41 50.36 -26.11
N ASP A 2 9.06 50.12 -27.36
CA ASP A 2 7.88 49.28 -27.64
C ASP A 2 8.30 47.83 -27.37
N GLY A 3 7.63 47.11 -26.47
CA GLY A 3 7.97 45.73 -26.17
C GLY A 3 7.42 45.16 -24.87
N ALA A 4 7.59 43.85 -24.70
CA ALA A 4 7.18 43.12 -23.50
C ALA A 4 8.40 42.75 -22.63
N SER A 5 8.28 42.94 -21.33
CA SER A 5 9.23 42.51 -20.30
C SER A 5 8.57 41.50 -19.37
N ILE A 6 9.34 40.54 -18.84
CA ILE A 6 8.84 39.53 -17.90
C ILE A 6 9.85 39.30 -16.78
N ALA A 7 9.35 39.25 -15.54
CA ALA A 7 10.13 38.93 -14.35
C ALA A 7 9.37 37.94 -13.46
N THR A 8 10.11 37.06 -12.79
CA THR A 8 9.54 36.11 -11.83
C THR A 8 10.27 36.19 -10.49
N ALA A 9 9.52 36.13 -9.39
CA ALA A 9 10.05 36.16 -8.03
C ALA A 9 9.14 35.39 -7.07
N GLY A 10 9.53 34.16 -6.71
CA GLY A 10 8.68 33.30 -5.87
C GLY A 10 7.37 32.97 -6.58
N PRO A 11 6.20 33.16 -5.94
CA PRO A 11 4.90 32.88 -6.55
C PRO A 11 4.45 33.95 -7.56
N TYR A 12 5.21 35.05 -7.70
CA TYR A 12 4.85 36.19 -8.53
C TYR A 12 5.49 36.09 -9.92
N THR A 13 4.68 36.32 -10.95
CA THR A 13 5.12 36.64 -12.31
C THR A 13 4.60 38.02 -12.67
N ILE A 14 5.48 38.91 -13.13
CA ILE A 14 5.13 40.25 -13.58
C ILE A 14 5.46 40.33 -15.07
N ILE A 15 4.48 40.76 -15.86
CA ILE A 15 4.60 40.98 -17.30
C ILE A 15 4.27 42.45 -17.55
N GLU A 16 5.16 43.17 -18.21
CA GLU A 16 4.96 44.57 -18.55
C GLU A 16 4.97 44.69 -20.07
N TYR A 17 4.00 45.44 -20.60
CA TYR A 17 3.89 45.78 -22.00
C TYR A 17 3.98 47.30 -22.13
N ASP A 18 5.04 47.77 -22.78
CA ASP A 18 5.28 49.19 -23.02
C ASP A 18 4.92 49.57 -24.46
N GLY A 19 4.15 50.65 -24.61
CA GLY A 19 3.87 51.28 -25.90
C GLY A 19 3.05 50.41 -26.84
N GLU A 20 2.10 49.62 -26.31
CA GLU A 20 1.24 48.76 -27.11
C GLU A 20 0.35 49.58 -28.03
N ARG A 21 0.24 49.12 -29.28
CA ARG A 21 -0.56 49.79 -30.32
C ARG A 21 -1.62 48.82 -30.82
N PRO A 22 -2.90 49.20 -30.76
CA PRO A 22 -3.92 48.35 -31.35
C PRO A 22 -3.70 48.24 -32.85
N PHE A 23 -3.80 47.01 -33.36
CA PHE A 23 -3.71 46.70 -34.79
C PHE A 23 -5.02 47.14 -35.50
N PHE A 24 -5.30 48.43 -35.55
CA PHE A 24 -6.31 48.94 -36.47
C PHE A 24 -5.62 49.26 -37.79
N ASP A 25 -6.15 48.71 -38.88
CA ASP A 25 -5.56 48.88 -40.19
C ASP A 25 -5.37 50.36 -40.52
N ALA A 26 -4.17 50.70 -40.96
CA ALA A 26 -3.94 51.92 -41.69
C ALA A 26 -4.23 51.65 -43.17
N ALA A 27 -5.50 51.41 -43.55
CA ALA A 27 -5.89 51.48 -44.96
C ALA A 27 -5.71 52.88 -45.58
N GLY A 28 -5.18 53.86 -44.82
CA GLY A 28 -5.00 55.24 -45.26
C GLY A 28 -3.59 55.82 -45.15
N GLY A 29 -2.53 55.04 -44.86
CA GLY A 29 -1.15 55.58 -44.85
C GLY A 29 -0.92 56.76 -43.89
N GLY A 30 -1.64 56.81 -42.77
CA GLY A 30 -1.48 57.83 -41.74
C GLY A 30 -0.19 57.64 -40.96
N THR A 31 0.59 58.72 -40.79
CA THR A 31 1.78 58.80 -39.93
C THR A 31 1.44 59.08 -38.47
N ASP A 32 0.18 58.84 -38.07
CA ASP A 32 -0.26 59.09 -36.71
C ASP A 32 0.29 57.96 -35.83
N PRO A 33 1.07 58.22 -34.77
CA PRO A 33 1.68 57.19 -33.94
C PRO A 33 0.67 56.31 -33.18
N GLY A 34 -0.62 56.36 -33.52
CA GLY A 34 -1.67 55.57 -32.90
C GLY A 34 -1.81 55.88 -31.42
N PRO A 35 -2.91 55.45 -30.81
CA PRO A 35 -2.97 55.43 -29.36
C PRO A 35 -1.96 54.43 -28.79
N LEU A 36 -1.31 54.83 -27.70
CA LEU A 36 -0.45 53.97 -26.89
C LEU A 36 -1.24 53.49 -25.66
N LEU A 37 -0.89 52.29 -25.21
CA LEU A 37 -1.36 51.65 -23.98
C LEU A 37 -0.13 51.03 -23.29
N ASP A 38 0.04 51.30 -22.01
CA ASP A 38 0.98 50.56 -21.17
C ASP A 38 0.17 49.63 -20.26
N MET A 39 0.57 48.36 -20.17
CA MET A 39 -0.16 47.35 -19.39
C MET A 39 0.81 46.51 -18.55
N GLU A 40 0.52 46.42 -17.26
CA GLU A 40 1.23 45.53 -16.33
C GLU A 40 0.28 44.40 -15.89
N ILE A 41 0.75 43.16 -15.95
CA ILE A 41 0.05 41.96 -15.45
C ILE A 41 0.87 41.35 -14.33
N ILE A 42 0.27 41.22 -13.16
CA ILE A 42 0.81 40.48 -12.02
C ILE A 42 0.01 39.19 -11.89
N LEU A 43 0.70 38.05 -11.94
CA LEU A 43 0.16 36.71 -11.73
C LEU A 43 0.72 36.13 -10.44
N ILE A 44 -0.15 35.56 -9.60
CA ILE A 44 0.20 34.86 -8.37
C ILE A 44 -0.18 33.39 -8.53
N ASP A 45 0.78 32.48 -8.36
CA ASP A 45 0.55 31.03 -8.54
C ASP A 45 -0.05 30.31 -7.32
N GLN A 46 -0.41 31.08 -6.28
CA GLN A 46 -1.08 30.62 -5.07
C GLN A 46 -2.45 31.28 -4.98
N VAL A 47 -3.50 30.49 -4.71
CA VAL A 47 -4.83 31.03 -4.40
C VAL A 47 -4.80 31.67 -3.01
N ASP A 48 -5.05 32.97 -2.94
CA ASP A 48 -5.19 33.79 -1.74
C ASP A 48 -6.66 34.18 -1.53
N PRO A 49 -7.33 33.65 -0.49
CA PRO A 49 -8.70 34.02 -0.17
C PRO A 49 -8.93 35.52 0.14
N ALA A 50 -7.86 36.30 0.33
CA ALA A 50 -7.91 37.71 0.72
C ALA A 50 -7.51 38.68 -0.41
N GLY A 51 -7.09 38.22 -1.59
CA GLY A 51 -6.63 39.08 -2.67
C GLY A 51 -6.69 38.43 -4.05
N PRO A 52 -6.54 39.21 -5.14
CA PRO A 52 -6.63 38.70 -6.50
C PRO A 52 -5.35 37.99 -6.94
N GLU A 53 -5.49 36.89 -7.68
CA GLU A 53 -4.38 36.15 -8.29
C GLU A 53 -3.90 36.78 -9.59
N ILE A 54 -4.77 37.50 -10.30
CA ILE A 54 -4.39 38.20 -11.53
C ILE A 54 -4.76 39.66 -11.38
N VAL A 55 -3.77 40.53 -11.47
CA VAL A 55 -3.96 41.99 -11.49
C VAL A 55 -3.49 42.51 -12.83
N MET A 56 -4.34 43.27 -13.52
CA MET A 56 -4.01 43.96 -14.76
C MET A 56 -4.13 45.46 -14.53
N ALA A 57 -3.02 46.18 -14.56
CA ALA A 57 -2.97 47.62 -14.42
C ALA A 57 -2.72 48.28 -15.78
N TYR A 58 -3.40 49.38 -16.04
CA TYR A 58 -3.29 50.17 -17.27
C TYR A 58 -2.79 51.57 -16.95
N ASP A 59 -1.78 52.02 -17.68
CA ASP A 59 -1.23 53.37 -17.61
C ASP A 59 -1.08 53.91 -19.04
N ASN A 60 -0.93 55.23 -19.18
CA ASN A 60 -0.69 55.93 -20.42
C ASN A 60 -1.76 55.66 -21.51
N VAL A 61 -3.00 55.38 -21.07
CA VAL A 61 -4.12 55.05 -21.97
C VAL A 61 -4.56 56.29 -22.73
N THR A 62 -4.34 56.31 -24.04
CA THR A 62 -4.76 57.44 -24.88
C THR A 62 -6.28 57.60 -24.87
N PRO A 63 -6.84 58.78 -24.59
CA PRO A 63 -8.30 58.99 -24.60
C PRO A 63 -8.92 58.63 -25.96
N GLY A 64 -9.99 57.84 -25.94
CA GLY A 64 -10.72 57.45 -27.15
C GLY A 64 -10.26 56.14 -27.79
N VAL A 65 -9.35 55.39 -27.15
CA VAL A 65 -9.09 53.98 -27.50
C VAL A 65 -10.31 53.13 -27.18
N PRO A 66 -11.00 52.53 -28.17
CA PRO A 66 -12.02 51.54 -27.88
C PRO A 66 -11.33 50.25 -27.45
N GLY A 67 -11.35 49.95 -26.16
CA GLY A 67 -10.86 48.70 -25.58
C GLY A 67 -11.92 48.07 -24.68
N VAL A 68 -12.18 46.78 -24.88
CA VAL A 68 -12.99 45.98 -23.95
C VAL A 68 -12.08 44.91 -23.34
N VAL A 69 -12.21 44.69 -22.04
CA VAL A 69 -11.56 43.57 -21.36
C VAL A 69 -12.62 42.53 -21.05
N GLY A 70 -12.31 41.27 -21.31
CA GLY A 70 -13.24 40.17 -21.15
C GLY A 70 -12.56 38.84 -20.88
N VAL A 71 -13.35 37.85 -20.51
CA VAL A 71 -12.94 36.45 -20.47
C VAL A 71 -13.50 35.74 -21.69
N GLU A 72 -12.73 34.84 -22.25
CA GLU A 72 -13.12 34.00 -23.36
C GLU A 72 -13.00 32.53 -22.97
N ASN A 73 -13.90 31.70 -23.49
CA ASN A 73 -13.81 30.26 -23.32
C ASN A 73 -12.58 29.69 -24.08
N ALA A 74 -12.10 28.52 -23.66
CA ALA A 74 -10.82 27.97 -24.11
C ALA A 74 -10.68 27.77 -25.63
N ASN A 75 -11.79 27.66 -26.36
CA ASN A 75 -11.82 27.45 -27.81
C ASN A 75 -12.11 28.75 -28.61
N GLY A 76 -12.23 29.90 -27.94
CA GLY A 76 -12.37 31.20 -28.61
C GLY A 76 -13.73 31.45 -29.26
N THR A 77 -14.80 30.80 -28.78
CA THR A 77 -16.13 30.89 -29.40
C THR A 77 -17.11 31.73 -28.59
N GLU A 78 -16.86 31.91 -27.29
CA GLU A 78 -17.72 32.65 -26.37
C GLU A 78 -16.87 33.58 -25.51
N GLY A 79 -17.07 34.88 -25.70
CA GLY A 79 -16.46 35.93 -24.88
C GLY A 79 -17.51 36.68 -24.07
N VAL A 80 -17.18 37.01 -22.83
CA VAL A 80 -17.95 37.92 -21.98
C VAL A 80 -17.08 39.14 -21.70
N THR A 81 -17.59 40.34 -21.92
CA THR A 81 -16.92 41.58 -21.47
C THR A 81 -17.06 41.68 -19.95
N VAL A 82 -15.94 41.77 -19.23
CA VAL A 82 -15.89 41.68 -17.75
C VAL A 82 -15.38 42.96 -17.11
N ALA A 83 -15.24 44.07 -17.83
CA ALA A 83 -15.08 45.36 -17.15
C ALA A 83 -16.35 45.66 -16.30
N ALA A 84 -16.33 45.16 -15.06
CA ALA A 84 -17.12 45.46 -13.87
C ALA A 84 -18.65 45.26 -13.89
N GLY A 85 -19.23 44.30 -14.62
CA GLY A 85 -20.69 44.14 -14.64
C GLY A 85 -21.44 45.38 -15.17
N ASP A 86 -20.70 46.30 -15.79
CA ASP A 86 -21.15 47.55 -16.37
C ASP A 86 -20.54 47.65 -17.77
N THR A 87 -21.37 47.41 -18.79
CA THR A 87 -20.96 47.46 -20.19
C THR A 87 -20.56 48.86 -20.67
N SER A 88 -20.62 49.88 -19.80
CA SER A 88 -20.15 51.24 -20.08
C SER A 88 -18.74 51.56 -19.54
N ALA A 89 -18.10 50.64 -18.82
CA ALA A 89 -16.75 50.84 -18.30
C ALA A 89 -15.70 50.85 -19.43
N VAL A 90 -15.13 52.02 -19.68
CA VAL A 90 -14.02 52.24 -20.63
C VAL A 90 -12.71 52.17 -19.85
N ILE A 91 -11.76 51.34 -20.30
CA ILE A 91 -10.40 51.35 -19.74
C ILE A 91 -9.82 52.75 -19.88
N SER A 92 -9.38 53.30 -18.77
CA SER A 92 -8.82 54.65 -18.68
C SER A 92 -7.47 54.60 -17.98
N ASP A 93 -6.72 55.68 -18.11
CA ASP A 93 -5.43 55.84 -17.45
C ASP A 93 -5.54 55.61 -15.94
N GLY A 94 -4.70 54.73 -15.38
CA GLY A 94 -4.73 54.30 -13.99
C GLY A 94 -5.78 53.23 -13.63
N SER A 95 -6.44 52.62 -14.61
CA SER A 95 -7.41 51.54 -14.33
C SER A 95 -6.71 50.27 -13.88
N VAL A 96 -7.30 49.56 -12.90
CA VAL A 96 -6.80 48.27 -12.42
C VAL A 96 -7.95 47.25 -12.41
N LEU A 97 -7.71 46.09 -13.01
CA LEU A 97 -8.61 44.94 -12.98
C LEU A 97 -8.00 43.86 -12.10
N CYS A 98 -8.83 43.32 -11.20
CA CYS A 98 -8.44 42.30 -10.24
C CYS A 98 -9.31 41.06 -10.47
N TRP A 99 -8.67 39.91 -10.62
CA TRP A 99 -9.35 38.64 -10.83
C TRP A 99 -8.96 37.65 -9.73
N ASP A 100 -9.98 37.11 -9.09
CA ASP A 100 -9.83 36.00 -8.15
C ASP A 100 -9.90 34.68 -8.95
N TRP A 101 -8.88 33.86 -8.81
CA TRP A 101 -8.84 32.53 -9.36
C TRP A 101 -9.69 31.59 -8.50
N VAL A 102 -10.89 31.30 -9.00
CA VAL A 102 -11.70 30.22 -8.45
C VAL A 102 -11.29 28.92 -9.14
N SER A 103 -10.55 28.09 -8.42
CA SER A 103 -10.21 26.75 -8.92
C SER A 103 -11.51 25.96 -9.15
N PRO A 104 -11.71 25.37 -10.34
CA PRO A 104 -12.88 24.53 -10.59
C PRO A 104 -12.85 23.31 -9.66
N GLU A 105 -13.92 23.13 -8.89
CA GLU A 105 -14.11 21.89 -8.13
C GLU A 105 -14.60 20.78 -9.07
N PHE A 106 -13.77 19.78 -9.29
CA PHE A 106 -14.18 18.58 -10.02
C PHE A 106 -14.64 17.50 -9.02
N PRO A 107 -15.74 16.77 -9.31
CA PRO A 107 -16.12 15.62 -8.51
C PRO A 107 -14.98 14.60 -8.48
N ALA A 108 -14.56 14.20 -7.28
CA ALA A 108 -13.54 13.17 -7.11
C ALA A 108 -13.98 11.87 -7.80
N GLN A 109 -13.14 11.35 -8.69
CA GLN A 109 -13.37 10.06 -9.33
C GLN A 109 -12.76 8.96 -8.47
N VAL A 110 -13.58 7.97 -8.10
CA VAL A 110 -13.11 6.81 -7.33
C VAL A 110 -12.71 5.70 -8.30
N ILE A 111 -11.42 5.39 -8.33
CA ILE A 111 -10.89 4.25 -9.07
C ILE A 111 -10.73 3.09 -8.10
N THR A 112 -11.31 1.95 -8.43
CA THR A 112 -11.13 0.70 -7.67
C THR A 112 -10.33 -0.29 -8.51
N TYR A 113 -9.48 -1.05 -7.86
CA TYR A 113 -8.71 -2.12 -8.49
C TYR A 113 -8.63 -3.31 -7.55
N GLN A 114 -8.33 -4.47 -8.12
CA GLN A 114 -8.09 -5.71 -7.39
C GLN A 114 -6.76 -6.28 -7.85
N VAL A 115 -6.04 -6.88 -6.91
CA VAL A 115 -4.81 -7.62 -7.17
C VAL A 115 -4.92 -8.99 -6.51
N THR A 116 -4.26 -9.97 -7.10
CA THR A 116 -4.07 -11.29 -6.52
C THR A 116 -2.59 -11.43 -6.20
N VAL A 117 -2.26 -11.97 -5.02
CA VAL A 117 -0.88 -12.33 -4.68
C VAL A 117 -0.53 -13.61 -5.44
N ASP A 118 0.61 -13.62 -6.11
CA ASP A 118 1.09 -14.82 -6.82
C ASP A 118 1.36 -15.98 -5.84
N GLU A 119 1.15 -17.22 -6.28
CA GLU A 119 1.28 -18.41 -5.43
C GLU A 119 2.71 -18.63 -4.91
N ASP A 120 3.71 -18.10 -5.61
CA ASP A 120 5.13 -18.17 -5.27
C ASP A 120 5.65 -16.88 -4.59
N ALA A 121 4.76 -15.97 -4.19
CA ALA A 121 5.14 -14.77 -3.48
C ALA A 121 5.81 -15.11 -2.14
N PRO A 122 6.88 -14.38 -1.75
CA PRO A 122 7.53 -14.58 -0.46
C PRO A 122 6.54 -14.51 0.71
N HIS A 123 6.73 -15.38 1.70
CA HIS A 123 5.95 -15.33 2.94
C HIS A 123 6.25 -14.06 3.74
N GLY A 124 5.24 -13.54 4.45
CA GLY A 124 5.34 -12.32 5.24
C GLY A 124 4.34 -11.24 4.80
N THR A 125 4.51 -10.02 5.31
CA THR A 125 3.68 -8.89 4.87
C THR A 125 4.08 -8.43 3.48
N LEU A 126 3.13 -8.43 2.55
CA LEU A 126 3.29 -7.91 1.19
C LEU A 126 2.56 -6.56 1.07
N THR A 127 3.30 -5.50 0.73
CA THR A 127 2.71 -4.18 0.48
C THR A 127 2.44 -4.01 -1.01
N ASN A 128 1.17 -3.91 -1.37
CA ASN A 128 0.79 -3.48 -2.71
C ASN A 128 0.58 -1.96 -2.74
N SER A 129 1.32 -1.26 -3.60
CA SER A 129 1.25 0.20 -3.75
C SER A 129 0.94 0.58 -5.19
N VAL A 130 -0.10 1.39 -5.38
CA VAL A 130 -0.52 1.88 -6.69
C VAL A 130 -0.54 3.40 -6.68
N THR A 131 0.08 4.00 -7.70
CA THR A 131 0.09 5.44 -7.93
C THR A 131 -0.61 5.74 -9.24
N SER A 132 -1.58 6.65 -9.22
CA SER A 132 -2.24 7.11 -10.45
C SER A 132 -1.29 7.95 -11.31
N VAL A 133 -1.42 7.83 -12.62
CA VAL A 133 -0.79 8.75 -13.59
C VAL A 133 -1.84 9.75 -14.07
N THR A 134 -1.41 10.98 -14.31
CA THR A 134 -2.26 12.09 -14.73
C THR A 134 -1.77 12.63 -16.07
N ASP A 135 -2.67 12.85 -17.02
CA ASP A 135 -2.39 13.45 -18.33
C ASP A 135 -3.02 14.85 -18.50
N ASN A 136 -3.88 15.26 -17.55
CA ASN A 136 -4.52 16.56 -17.55
C ASN A 136 -3.73 17.59 -16.72
N PRO A 137 -3.43 18.79 -17.26
CA PRO A 137 -2.84 19.88 -16.49
C PRO A 137 -3.69 20.26 -15.28
N GLY A 138 -3.12 20.18 -14.08
CA GLY A 138 -3.79 20.50 -12.81
C GLY A 138 -4.18 19.29 -11.96
N ASP A 139 -4.16 18.09 -12.53
CA ASP A 139 -4.39 16.85 -11.78
C ASP A 139 -3.18 16.49 -10.91
N LYS A 140 -3.44 15.90 -9.75
CA LYS A 140 -2.40 15.42 -8.83
C LYS A 140 -2.41 13.88 -8.77
N ALA A 141 -1.26 13.28 -9.04
CA ALA A 141 -1.06 11.85 -8.82
C ALA A 141 -1.38 11.50 -7.36
N THR A 142 -2.09 10.39 -7.16
CA THR A 142 -2.49 9.90 -5.84
C THR A 142 -1.95 8.49 -5.67
N THR A 143 -1.36 8.22 -4.50
CA THR A 143 -0.88 6.89 -4.14
C THR A 143 -1.78 6.29 -3.07
N THR A 144 -2.10 5.02 -3.22
CA THR A 144 -2.73 4.20 -2.19
C THR A 144 -1.92 2.92 -1.99
N SER A 145 -1.91 2.42 -0.76
CA SER A 145 -1.21 1.18 -0.43
C SER A 145 -2.07 0.33 0.49
N VAL A 146 -1.95 -0.99 0.33
CA VAL A 146 -2.58 -1.99 1.21
C VAL A 146 -1.55 -3.05 1.55
N ASP A 147 -1.50 -3.41 2.83
CA ASP A 147 -0.71 -4.54 3.30
C ASP A 147 -1.57 -5.79 3.29
N ALA A 148 -1.08 -6.83 2.63
CA ALA A 148 -1.63 -8.18 2.67
C ALA A 148 -0.71 -9.05 3.51
N ASP A 149 -1.27 -9.74 4.49
CA ASP A 149 -0.52 -10.69 5.29
C ASP A 149 -0.44 -12.03 4.55
N ASN A 150 0.72 -12.29 3.91
CA ASN A 150 1.06 -13.57 3.29
C ASN A 150 1.75 -14.52 4.29
N THR A 151 1.53 -14.32 5.60
CA THR A 151 1.80 -15.34 6.63
C THR A 151 0.65 -16.32 6.80
N ASN A 152 -0.50 -16.03 6.17
CA ASN A 152 -1.62 -16.96 6.12
C ASN A 152 -1.24 -18.16 5.25
N LEU A 153 -0.87 -19.27 5.89
CA LEU A 153 -0.76 -20.60 5.28
C LEU A 153 -2.09 -21.15 4.74
N GLY A 154 -3.12 -20.31 4.55
CA GLY A 154 -4.28 -20.62 3.72
C GLY A 154 -3.93 -20.92 2.26
N HIS A 155 -2.65 -20.93 1.88
CA HIS A 155 -2.13 -21.34 0.57
C HIS A 155 -1.12 -22.50 0.59
N ILE A 156 -1.09 -23.32 1.65
CA ILE A 156 -1.15 -24.77 1.36
C ILE A 156 -2.64 -25.10 1.42
N GLY A 157 -3.36 -24.71 0.37
CA GLY A 157 -4.83 -24.79 0.34
C GLY A 157 -5.27 -26.23 0.58
N GLY A 158 -5.85 -26.49 1.74
CA GLY A 158 -6.28 -27.82 2.12
C GLY A 158 -6.10 -28.07 3.61
N PRO A 159 -6.50 -29.26 4.08
CA PRO A 159 -6.43 -29.59 5.48
C PRO A 159 -5.00 -29.53 6.05
N ALA A 160 -4.85 -29.19 7.33
CA ALA A 160 -3.56 -29.10 8.04
C ALA A 160 -2.71 -30.38 7.88
N ARG A 161 -3.37 -31.53 7.75
CA ARG A 161 -2.72 -32.81 7.51
C ARG A 161 -2.13 -32.96 6.11
N ASP A 162 -2.80 -32.44 5.09
CA ASP A 162 -2.29 -32.40 3.72
C ASP A 162 -1.08 -31.45 3.63
N ALA A 163 -1.13 -30.34 4.36
CA ALA A 163 0.00 -29.42 4.47
C ALA A 163 1.27 -30.09 5.05
N LEU A 164 1.11 -30.97 6.04
CA LEU A 164 2.24 -31.76 6.56
C LEU A 164 2.80 -32.74 5.53
N ASP A 165 1.95 -33.31 4.67
CA ASP A 165 2.42 -34.20 3.60
C ASP A 165 3.18 -33.43 2.53
N THR A 166 2.72 -32.23 2.16
CA THR A 166 3.44 -31.32 1.26
C THR A 166 4.84 -31.01 1.79
N VAL A 167 4.96 -30.56 3.05
CA VAL A 167 6.28 -30.29 3.68
C VAL A 167 7.16 -31.55 3.69
N ARG A 168 6.57 -32.72 3.92
CA ARG A 168 7.30 -34.01 3.89
C ARG A 168 7.79 -34.37 2.48
N GLY A 169 6.99 -34.06 1.45
CA GLY A 169 7.34 -34.18 0.04
C GLY A 169 8.54 -33.31 -0.31
N GLU A 170 8.50 -32.03 0.08
CA GLU A 170 9.61 -31.09 -0.19
C GLU A 170 10.91 -31.50 0.51
N ILE A 171 10.85 -31.96 1.77
CA ILE A 171 12.03 -32.51 2.43
C ILE A 171 12.59 -33.72 1.66
N SER A 172 11.74 -34.53 1.03
CA SER A 172 12.20 -35.66 0.21
C SER A 172 12.86 -35.18 -1.07
N ASN A 173 12.29 -34.17 -1.74
CA ASN A 173 12.89 -33.54 -2.92
C ASN A 173 14.29 -32.99 -2.59
N LEU A 174 14.45 -32.29 -1.46
CA LEU A 174 15.75 -31.79 -1.00
C LEU A 174 16.76 -32.90 -0.72
N ILE A 175 16.31 -34.04 -0.17
CA ILE A 175 17.18 -35.20 0.07
C ILE A 175 17.63 -35.83 -1.26
N ASP A 176 16.71 -35.98 -2.21
CA ASP A 176 16.93 -36.74 -3.45
C ASP A 176 17.71 -35.94 -4.50
N ASN A 177 17.55 -34.61 -4.53
CA ASN A 177 18.24 -33.73 -5.49
C ASN A 177 19.66 -33.35 -5.07
N ARG A 178 20.12 -33.78 -3.89
CA ARG A 178 21.41 -33.34 -3.35
C ARG A 178 22.58 -34.19 -3.85
N ASP A 179 23.73 -33.53 -4.05
CA ASP A 179 24.98 -34.23 -4.34
C ASP A 179 25.32 -35.15 -3.15
N PRO A 180 25.48 -36.47 -3.37
CA PRO A 180 25.85 -37.42 -2.32
C PRO A 180 27.21 -37.12 -1.64
N ASN A 181 28.02 -36.23 -2.21
CA ASN A 181 29.28 -35.78 -1.63
C ASN A 181 29.14 -34.55 -0.71
N GLU A 182 27.98 -33.90 -0.67
CA GLU A 182 27.72 -32.76 0.21
C GLU A 182 27.25 -33.18 1.61
N HIS A 183 27.85 -32.56 2.64
CA HIS A 183 27.54 -32.61 4.08
C HIS A 183 26.48 -33.63 4.56
N TRP A 184 26.97 -34.83 4.92
CA TRP A 184 26.18 -35.95 5.47
C TRP A 184 25.33 -35.60 6.70
N VAL A 185 25.74 -34.61 7.49
CA VAL A 185 25.04 -34.20 8.73
C VAL A 185 23.66 -33.63 8.40
N ASP A 186 23.58 -32.74 7.42
CA ASP A 186 22.31 -32.07 7.06
C ASP A 186 21.31 -33.05 6.46
N VAL A 187 21.77 -33.98 5.62
CA VAL A 187 20.92 -35.06 5.08
C VAL A 187 20.36 -35.91 6.22
N GLY A 188 21.16 -36.14 7.27
CA GLY A 188 20.71 -36.81 8.49
C GLY A 188 19.60 -36.05 9.22
N LEU A 189 19.73 -34.73 9.35
CA LEU A 189 18.73 -33.86 9.96
C LEU A 189 17.44 -33.77 9.12
N LEU A 190 17.54 -33.62 7.79
CA LEU A 190 16.40 -33.66 6.88
C LEU A 190 15.64 -34.99 6.98
N LYS A 191 16.34 -36.13 6.97
CA LYS A 191 15.73 -37.46 7.17
C LYS A 191 15.04 -37.57 8.54
N THR A 192 15.62 -36.95 9.56
CA THR A 192 15.05 -36.89 10.91
C THR A 192 13.76 -36.06 10.91
N ALA A 193 13.78 -34.85 10.36
CA ALA A 193 12.60 -33.99 10.22
C ALA A 193 11.47 -34.71 9.47
N ARG A 194 11.78 -35.30 8.32
CA ARG A 194 10.81 -36.10 7.53
C ARG A 194 10.16 -37.21 8.35
N THR A 195 10.96 -37.94 9.11
CA THR A 195 10.47 -39.06 9.95
C THR A 195 9.57 -38.56 11.08
N LEU A 196 9.89 -37.40 11.65
CA LEU A 196 9.08 -36.78 12.71
C LEU A 196 7.75 -36.28 12.15
N LEU A 197 7.73 -35.63 10.99
CA LEU A 197 6.48 -35.21 10.33
C LEU A 197 5.62 -36.40 9.93
N TYR A 198 6.21 -37.49 9.44
CA TYR A 198 5.49 -38.75 9.23
C TYR A 198 4.85 -39.30 10.50
N ARG A 199 5.50 -39.11 11.66
CA ARG A 199 4.91 -39.49 12.95
C ARG A 199 3.79 -38.53 13.35
N ALA A 200 3.91 -37.23 13.10
CA ALA A 200 2.88 -36.23 13.37
C ALA A 200 1.59 -36.50 12.58
N ASP A 201 1.70 -36.94 11.33
CA ASP A 201 0.61 -37.28 10.40
C ASP A 201 -0.12 -38.60 10.72
N ARG A 202 0.26 -39.32 11.78
CA ARG A 202 -0.45 -40.57 12.14
C ARG A 202 -1.90 -40.30 12.52
N SER A 203 -2.83 -40.90 11.78
CA SER A 203 -4.29 -40.78 11.94
C SER A 203 -4.81 -40.87 13.38
N ARG A 204 -4.16 -41.63 14.27
CA ARG A 204 -4.55 -41.71 15.69
C ARG A 204 -4.48 -40.39 16.47
N TYR A 205 -3.80 -39.37 15.94
CA TYR A 205 -3.72 -38.05 16.55
C TYR A 205 -4.75 -37.06 16.01
N TRP A 206 -5.46 -37.43 14.95
CA TRP A 206 -6.34 -36.58 14.17
C TRP A 206 -7.78 -37.09 14.32
N ILE A 207 -8.75 -36.18 14.45
CA ILE A 207 -10.18 -36.49 14.40
C ILE A 207 -10.61 -36.52 12.93
N ASP A 208 -10.21 -35.49 12.19
CA ASP A 208 -10.31 -35.31 10.76
C ASP A 208 -9.01 -34.65 10.25
N ASP A 209 -8.98 -34.21 9.00
CA ASP A 209 -7.74 -33.74 8.38
C ASP A 209 -7.28 -32.34 8.87
N ASP A 210 -8.13 -31.64 9.64
CA ASP A 210 -7.84 -30.32 10.21
C ASP A 210 -7.79 -30.31 11.75
N THR A 211 -8.45 -31.26 12.39
CA THR A 211 -8.68 -31.22 13.83
C THR A 211 -7.85 -32.28 14.54
N LEU A 212 -7.02 -31.83 15.48
CA LEU A 212 -6.30 -32.73 16.36
C LEU A 212 -7.22 -33.33 17.44
N GLY A 213 -7.09 -34.64 17.67
CA GLY A 213 -7.78 -35.34 18.75
C GLY A 213 -7.09 -35.16 20.10
N ARG A 214 -7.54 -35.91 21.12
CA ARG A 214 -6.99 -35.84 22.49
C ARG A 214 -5.47 -36.10 22.60
N SER A 215 -4.89 -36.74 21.59
CA SER A 215 -3.43 -36.99 21.51
C SER A 215 -2.69 -35.97 20.64
N GLY A 216 -3.36 -34.87 20.25
CA GLY A 216 -2.82 -33.82 19.37
C GLY A 216 -1.52 -33.18 19.86
N ALA A 217 -1.37 -33.04 21.17
CA ALA A 217 -0.12 -32.55 21.78
C ALA A 217 1.10 -33.41 21.40
N VAL A 218 0.92 -34.70 21.08
CA VAL A 218 1.99 -35.58 20.59
C VAL A 218 2.34 -35.27 19.14
N ALA A 219 1.35 -34.98 18.29
CA ALA A 219 1.61 -34.52 16.92
C ALA A 219 2.39 -33.20 16.92
N LEU A 220 1.96 -32.23 17.73
CA LEU A 220 2.65 -30.94 17.89
C LEU A 220 4.06 -31.09 18.48
N LEU A 221 4.28 -32.09 19.35
CA LEU A 221 5.64 -32.41 19.82
C LEU A 221 6.53 -32.92 18.69
N TYR A 222 6.01 -33.76 17.80
CA TYR A 222 6.78 -34.20 16.63
C TYR A 222 7.06 -33.06 15.65
N MET A 223 6.10 -32.15 15.44
CA MET A 223 6.30 -30.93 14.67
C MET A 223 7.40 -30.04 15.30
N GLN A 224 7.39 -29.87 16.63
CA GLN A 224 8.42 -29.12 17.35
C GLN A 224 9.82 -29.68 17.09
N LEU A 225 9.96 -31.01 17.18
CA LEU A 225 11.24 -31.68 16.96
C LEU A 225 11.66 -31.61 15.48
N ALA A 226 10.70 -31.64 14.55
CA ALA A 226 10.97 -31.49 13.13
C ALA A 226 11.48 -30.08 12.80
N ALA A 227 10.81 -29.04 13.32
CA ALA A 227 11.25 -27.65 13.18
C ALA A 227 12.67 -27.44 13.74
N SER A 228 12.97 -28.02 14.91
CA SER A 228 14.33 -27.95 15.50
C SER A 228 15.39 -28.64 14.62
N ALA A 229 15.05 -29.76 13.98
CA ALA A 229 15.96 -30.40 13.04
C ALA A 229 16.21 -29.55 11.78
N LEU A 230 15.18 -28.88 11.27
CA LEU A 230 15.26 -27.98 10.11
C LEU A 230 16.06 -26.70 10.41
N GLU A 231 15.87 -26.10 11.58
CA GLU A 231 16.72 -24.98 12.07
C GLU A 231 18.19 -25.41 12.18
N GLY A 232 18.45 -26.65 12.61
CA GLY A 232 19.80 -27.22 12.61
C GLY A 232 20.42 -27.30 11.21
N VAL A 233 19.61 -27.60 10.19
CA VAL A 233 20.06 -27.59 8.78
C VAL A 233 20.34 -26.16 8.32
N HIS A 234 19.43 -25.22 8.60
CA HIS A 234 19.59 -23.80 8.21
C HIS A 234 20.88 -23.18 8.78
N SER A 235 21.31 -23.58 9.98
CA SER A 235 22.58 -23.11 10.56
C SER A 235 23.84 -23.48 9.74
N HIS A 236 23.72 -24.35 8.73
CA HIS A 236 24.76 -24.68 7.78
C HIS A 236 24.54 -23.90 6.47
N ALA A 237 25.56 -23.14 6.04
CA ALA A 237 25.49 -22.20 4.91
C ALA A 237 25.08 -22.81 3.54
N SER A 238 25.03 -24.14 3.40
CA SER A 238 24.63 -24.82 2.16
C SER A 238 23.11 -24.93 1.97
N PHE A 239 22.29 -24.53 2.94
CA PHE A 239 20.82 -24.63 2.91
C PHE A 239 20.12 -23.31 3.21
N ASP A 240 20.80 -22.20 2.94
CA ASP A 240 20.26 -20.89 3.25
C ASP A 240 18.93 -20.68 2.50
N GLY A 241 17.86 -20.33 3.23
CA GLY A 241 16.48 -20.22 2.70
C GLY A 241 15.62 -21.49 2.80
N ASP A 242 15.96 -22.59 2.11
CA ASP A 242 15.01 -23.73 1.94
C ASP A 242 14.61 -24.41 3.25
N ALA A 243 15.60 -24.70 4.12
CA ALA A 243 15.32 -25.36 5.40
C ALA A 243 14.58 -24.43 6.38
N GLU A 244 14.82 -23.12 6.26
CA GLU A 244 14.13 -22.09 7.05
C GLU A 244 12.64 -22.03 6.66
N LEU A 245 12.35 -21.97 5.35
CA LEU A 245 10.98 -21.97 4.82
C LEU A 245 10.20 -23.22 5.23
N LEU A 246 10.86 -24.37 5.26
CA LEU A 246 10.24 -25.61 5.76
C LEU A 246 9.98 -25.55 7.27
N ALA A 247 10.91 -25.03 8.06
CA ALA A 247 10.72 -24.86 9.51
C ALA A 247 9.58 -23.88 9.81
N GLN A 248 9.53 -22.78 9.08
CA GLN A 248 8.47 -21.78 9.08
C GLN A 248 7.11 -22.43 8.77
N SER A 249 7.03 -23.23 7.70
CA SER A 249 5.80 -23.93 7.30
C SER A 249 5.28 -24.85 8.41
N VAL A 250 6.15 -25.63 9.05
CA VAL A 250 5.78 -26.49 10.20
C VAL A 250 5.24 -25.65 11.37
N ALA A 251 5.86 -24.49 11.64
CA ALA A 251 5.41 -23.60 12.70
C ALA A 251 4.05 -22.96 12.40
N GLY A 252 3.80 -22.55 11.17
CA GLY A 252 2.50 -21.99 10.81
C GLY A 252 1.37 -23.03 10.83
N ILE A 253 1.63 -24.29 10.45
CA ILE A 253 0.63 -25.38 10.61
C ILE A 253 0.29 -25.56 12.10
N ALA A 254 1.30 -25.59 12.97
CA ALA A 254 1.10 -25.70 14.41
C ALA A 254 0.33 -24.50 15.00
N ARG A 255 0.55 -23.29 14.45
CA ARG A 255 -0.19 -22.08 14.81
C ARG A 255 -1.67 -22.19 14.48
N GLY A 256 -2.01 -22.58 13.24
CA GLY A 256 -3.40 -22.76 12.80
C GLY A 256 -4.15 -23.73 13.70
N LEU A 257 -3.57 -24.91 13.93
CA LEU A 257 -4.14 -25.92 14.84
C LEU A 257 -4.37 -25.40 16.27
N ALA A 258 -3.46 -24.55 16.78
CA ALA A 258 -3.59 -23.96 18.11
C ALA A 258 -4.67 -22.88 18.17
N ALA A 259 -4.80 -22.05 17.13
CA ALA A 259 -5.83 -21.03 17.01
C ALA A 259 -7.23 -21.67 16.90
N ASP A 260 -7.40 -22.66 16.02
CA ASP A 260 -8.67 -23.39 15.86
C ASP A 260 -9.09 -24.05 17.19
N ALA A 261 -8.12 -24.67 17.89
CA ALA A 261 -8.38 -25.25 19.20
C ALA A 261 -8.82 -24.23 20.25
N ILE A 262 -8.35 -22.98 20.18
CA ILE A 262 -8.78 -21.88 21.07
C ILE A 262 -10.20 -21.46 20.72
N ASP A 263 -10.49 -21.25 19.43
CA ASP A 263 -11.79 -20.78 18.94
C ASP A 263 -12.91 -21.79 19.21
N GLU A 264 -12.62 -23.08 19.07
CA GLU A 264 -13.56 -24.17 19.32
C GLU A 264 -13.61 -24.63 20.80
N SER A 265 -12.78 -24.03 21.65
CA SER A 265 -12.59 -24.53 23.00
C SER A 265 -13.83 -24.36 23.89
N SER A 266 -14.08 -25.38 24.70
CA SER A 266 -15.01 -25.33 25.85
C SER A 266 -14.29 -25.27 27.19
N ALA A 267 -12.98 -24.98 27.20
CA ALA A 267 -12.20 -24.86 28.42
C ALA A 267 -12.63 -23.62 29.24
N HIS A 268 -12.21 -23.58 30.50
CA HIS A 268 -12.52 -22.45 31.37
C HIS A 268 -11.89 -21.15 30.81
N PRO A 269 -12.57 -19.99 30.87
CA PRO A 269 -12.08 -18.73 30.30
C PRO A 269 -10.65 -18.36 30.70
N TYR A 270 -10.29 -18.60 31.97
CA TYR A 270 -8.90 -18.42 32.43
C TYR A 270 -7.88 -19.23 31.60
N LEU A 271 -8.17 -20.49 31.24
CA LEU A 271 -7.28 -21.32 30.43
C LEU A 271 -7.21 -20.82 28.98
N ILE A 272 -8.32 -20.33 28.42
CA ILE A 272 -8.35 -19.67 27.10
C ILE A 272 -7.43 -18.46 27.10
N THR A 273 -7.56 -17.57 28.08
CA THR A 273 -6.68 -16.40 28.21
C THR A 273 -5.19 -16.79 28.37
N GLN A 274 -4.89 -17.92 29.01
CA GLN A 274 -3.50 -18.41 29.05
C GLN A 274 -3.08 -19.01 27.70
N ALA A 275 -3.97 -19.69 26.99
CA ALA A 275 -3.71 -20.23 25.66
C ALA A 275 -3.40 -19.11 24.66
N GLU A 276 -4.22 -18.05 24.62
CA GLU A 276 -3.99 -16.84 23.81
C GLU A 276 -2.62 -16.22 24.10
N LYS A 277 -2.22 -16.10 25.37
CA LYS A 277 -0.88 -15.61 25.72
C LYS A 277 0.27 -16.47 25.18
N TYR A 278 0.07 -17.78 25.11
CA TYR A 278 1.06 -18.67 24.51
C TYR A 278 1.02 -18.60 22.98
N LEU A 279 -0.15 -18.39 22.36
CA LEU A 279 -0.28 -18.12 20.93
C LEU A 279 0.50 -16.84 20.56
N ASP A 280 0.24 -15.73 21.27
CA ASP A 280 0.96 -14.45 21.09
C ASP A 280 2.47 -14.57 21.31
N LYS A 281 2.87 -15.43 22.26
CA LYS A 281 4.29 -15.69 22.53
C LYS A 281 4.92 -16.48 21.39
N GLY A 282 4.20 -17.48 20.86
CA GLY A 282 4.60 -18.24 19.70
C GLY A 282 4.76 -17.35 18.46
N ASP A 283 3.81 -16.44 18.22
CA ASP A 283 3.88 -15.47 17.11
C ASP A 283 5.15 -14.61 17.20
N LYS A 284 5.49 -14.12 18.40
CA LYS A 284 6.73 -13.35 18.64
C LYS A 284 8.02 -14.15 18.45
N ASP A 285 7.98 -15.46 18.66
CA ASP A 285 9.13 -16.33 18.43
C ASP A 285 9.22 -16.73 16.95
N TYR A 286 8.07 -16.89 16.28
CA TYR A 286 7.96 -17.10 14.83
C TYR A 286 8.54 -15.91 14.05
N ASP A 287 8.18 -14.68 14.41
CA ASP A 287 8.69 -13.44 13.77
C ASP A 287 10.21 -13.27 13.91
N LYS A 288 10.83 -13.94 14.88
CA LYS A 288 12.29 -13.92 15.11
C LYS A 288 13.01 -15.08 14.42
N GLY A 289 12.31 -15.93 13.69
CA GLY A 289 12.86 -17.14 13.09
C GLY A 289 13.14 -18.27 14.09
N HIS A 290 12.57 -18.21 15.31
CA HIS A 290 12.70 -19.27 16.32
C HIS A 290 11.53 -20.27 16.22
N PHE A 291 11.37 -20.90 15.06
CA PHE A 291 10.24 -21.76 14.72
C PHE A 291 10.02 -22.93 15.68
N SER A 292 11.07 -23.60 16.16
CA SER A 292 10.93 -24.71 17.12
C SER A 292 10.42 -24.22 18.47
N GLN A 293 10.81 -23.02 18.90
CA GLN A 293 10.32 -22.39 20.11
C GLN A 293 8.87 -21.92 19.92
N ALA A 294 8.53 -21.37 18.74
CA ALA A 294 7.17 -21.00 18.37
C ALA A 294 6.23 -22.22 18.44
N VAL A 295 6.59 -23.35 17.81
CA VAL A 295 5.80 -24.60 17.88
C VAL A 295 5.66 -25.09 19.33
N SER A 296 6.70 -24.91 20.16
CA SER A 296 6.60 -25.27 21.58
C SER A 296 5.53 -24.46 22.32
N ASP A 297 5.39 -23.17 22.00
CA ASP A 297 4.39 -22.31 22.64
C ASP A 297 2.99 -22.53 22.03
N TYR A 298 2.87 -22.73 20.71
CA TYR A 298 1.61 -23.16 20.08
C TYR A 298 1.10 -24.49 20.66
N ARG A 299 2.00 -25.45 20.92
CA ARG A 299 1.65 -26.70 21.60
C ARG A 299 1.08 -26.49 23.01
N ARG A 300 1.61 -25.51 23.75
CA ARG A 300 1.10 -25.15 25.08
C ARG A 300 -0.27 -24.49 24.97
N ALA A 301 -0.44 -23.59 24.02
CA ALA A 301 -1.73 -22.95 23.70
C ALA A 301 -2.80 -24.01 23.40
N TRP A 302 -2.52 -24.90 22.45
CA TRP A 302 -3.41 -26.01 22.07
C TRP A 302 -3.76 -26.90 23.26
N SER A 303 -2.78 -27.25 24.11
CA SER A 303 -2.99 -28.11 25.27
C SER A 303 -3.90 -27.47 26.32
N LEU A 304 -3.74 -26.17 26.56
CA LEU A 304 -4.58 -25.41 27.49
C LEU A 304 -6.02 -25.31 26.97
N ALA A 305 -6.18 -25.02 25.67
CA ALA A 305 -7.47 -24.94 25.01
C ALA A 305 -8.21 -26.29 25.00
N ASN A 306 -7.49 -27.42 24.91
CA ASN A 306 -8.09 -28.75 24.96
C ASN A 306 -8.22 -29.34 26.37
N THR A 307 -7.86 -28.59 27.42
CA THR A 307 -8.01 -29.07 28.80
C THR A 307 -9.48 -28.99 29.24
N SER A 308 -10.22 -30.09 29.03
CA SER A 308 -11.58 -30.24 29.56
C SER A 308 -11.57 -30.25 31.10
N TRP A 309 -12.56 -29.57 31.71
CA TRP A 309 -12.83 -29.66 33.14
C TRP A 309 -13.33 -31.07 33.48
N GLY A 310 -12.40 -31.98 33.75
CA GLY A 310 -12.67 -33.33 34.25
C GLY A 310 -13.12 -33.37 35.72
N TRP A 311 -13.89 -32.39 36.20
CA TRP A 311 -14.53 -32.46 37.52
C TRP A 311 -15.98 -32.91 37.38
N GLY A 312 -16.19 -34.22 37.46
CA GLY A 312 -17.15 -34.74 38.43
C GLY A 312 -18.66 -34.61 38.19
N HIS A 313 -19.19 -34.16 37.05
CA HIS A 313 -20.61 -34.42 36.73
C HIS A 313 -20.79 -35.82 36.11
N ARG A 314 -20.41 -36.85 36.86
CA ARG A 314 -21.12 -38.13 36.74
C ARG A 314 -22.40 -37.94 37.54
N HIS A 315 -23.51 -37.77 36.83
CA HIS A 315 -24.83 -37.93 37.43
C HIS A 315 -24.89 -39.30 38.09
N TRP A 316 -24.93 -39.31 39.43
CA TRP A 316 -25.49 -40.40 40.22
C TRP A 316 -27.01 -40.29 40.20
#